data_AF-A0A5C9CZW2-F1
#
_entry.id   AF-A0A5C9CZW2-F1
#
_cell.length_a   1.000
_cell.length_b   1.000
_cell.length_c   1.000
_cell.angle_alpha   90.00
_cell.angle_beta   90.00
_cell.angle_gamma   90.00
#
_symmetry.space_group_name_H-M   'P 1'
#
loop_
_entity.id
_entity.type
_entity.pdbx_description
1 polymer ?
#
loop_
_entity_poly.entity_id
_entity_poly.type
_entity_poly.pdbx_seq_one_letter_code
_entity_poly.pdbx_strand_id
1 'polypeptide(L)' 'MIAQTAVKFTSRIFLEKAGNKINAKSIMGIITLAASFGSKIKIITEGPDEAEAAQAIAALFNSGFNEELG' A
#
# COMPACT_ATOMS: atom_id res chain seq x y z
N MET A 1 6.09 5.51 4.67
CA MET A 1 6.01 5.79 3.22
C MET A 1 4.68 5.39 2.59
N ILE A 2 4.14 4.18 2.82
CA ILE A 2 2.84 3.73 2.28
C ILE A 2 1.71 4.73 2.58
N ALA A 3 1.43 5.02 3.86
CA ALA A 3 0.36 5.96 4.23
C ALA A 3 0.56 7.35 3.62
N GLN A 4 1.80 7.85 3.64
CA GLN A 4 2.14 9.16 3.08
C GLN A 4 1.93 9.24 1.57
N THR A 5 2.17 8.15 0.83
CA THR A 5 1.86 8.09 -0.60
C THR A 5 0.35 7.93 -0.81
N ALA A 6 -0.30 7.06 -0.04
CA ALA A 6 -1.73 6.79 -0.17
C ALA A 6 -2.60 8.04 0.07
N VAL A 7 -2.24 8.91 1.02
CA VAL A 7 -3.01 10.14 1.33
C VAL A 7 -2.96 11.20 0.22
N LYS A 8 -2.05 11.07 -0.76
CA LYS A 8 -1.97 11.99 -1.91
C LYS A 8 -3.10 11.79 -2.93
N PHE A 9 -3.76 10.64 -2.88
CA PHE A 9 -4.81 10.26 -3.83
C PHE A 9 -6.19 10.45 -3.19
N THR A 10 -7.17 10.75 -4.02
CA THR A 10 -8.59 10.86 -3.62
C THR A 10 -9.17 9.47 -3.37
N SER A 11 -8.78 8.49 -4.18
CA SER A 11 -9.24 7.11 -4.13
C SER A 11 -9.07 6.49 -2.75
N ARG A 12 -9.98 5.58 -2.43
CA ARG A 12 -9.77 4.66 -1.31
C ARG A 12 -8.74 3.63 -1.74
N ILE A 13 -7.78 3.37 -0.87
CA ILE A 13 -6.68 2.44 -1.15
C ILE A 13 -6.65 1.43 -0.01
N PHE A 14 -6.71 0.16 -0.36
CA PHE A 14 -6.63 -0.94 0.58
C PHE A 14 -5.50 -1.88 0.22
N LEU A 15 -4.89 -2.45 1.27
CA LEU A 15 -3.94 -3.55 1.15
C LEU A 15 -4.56 -4.78 1.79
N GLU A 16 -4.50 -5.91 1.10
CA GLU A 16 -5.04 -7.17 1.58
C GLU A 16 -3.96 -8.25 1.60
N LYS A 17 -3.85 -8.96 2.72
CA LYS A 17 -2.96 -10.11 2.90
C LYS A 17 -3.75 -11.23 3.57
N ALA A 18 -3.81 -12.40 2.93
CA ALA A 18 -4.48 -13.59 3.48
C ALA A 18 -5.90 -13.29 4.00
N GLY A 19 -6.68 -12.49 3.27
CA GLY A 19 -8.05 -12.09 3.64
C GLY A 19 -8.15 -10.94 4.65
N ASN A 20 -7.05 -10.49 5.25
CA ASN A 20 -7.05 -9.30 6.09
C ASN A 20 -6.84 -8.04 5.25
N LYS A 21 -7.88 -7.20 5.15
CA LYS A 21 -7.92 -5.97 4.36
C LYS A 21 -7.82 -4.75 5.27
N ILE A 22 -6.84 -3.88 5.02
CA ILE A 22 -6.62 -2.65 5.77
C ILE A 22 -6.67 -1.42 4.88
N ASN A 23 -6.97 -0.26 5.45
CA ASN A 23 -6.90 1.03 4.76
C ASN A 23 -5.45 1.51 4.69
N ALA A 24 -4.92 1.66 3.47
CA ALA A 24 -3.54 2.06 3.24
C ALA A 24 -3.23 3.50 3.66
N LYS A 25 -4.25 4.35 3.90
CA LYS A 25 -4.08 5.71 4.44
C LYS A 25 -3.94 5.73 5.97
N SER A 26 -4.24 4.62 6.66
CA SER A 26 -4.12 4.50 8.12
C SER A 26 -2.81 3.82 8.50
N ILE A 27 -1.95 4.56 9.21
CA ILE A 27 -0.68 4.05 9.74
C ILE A 27 -0.92 2.83 10.64
N MET A 28 -1.94 2.90 11.51
CA MET A 28 -2.29 1.78 12.41
C MET A 28 -2.71 0.53 11.64
N GLY A 29 -3.44 0.69 10.52
CA GLY A 29 -3.82 -0.43 9.65
C GLY A 29 -2.60 -1.10 9.01
N ILE A 30 -1.62 -0.32 8.57
CA ILE A 30 -0.37 -0.83 7.98
C ILE A 30 0.43 -1.66 8.99
N ILE A 31 0.61 -1.14 10.22
CA ILE A 31 1.32 -1.87 11.29
C ILE A 31 0.64 -3.21 11.57
N THR A 32 -0.69 -3.23 11.59
CA THR A 32 -1.49 -4.43 11.88
C THR A 32 -1.45 -5.48 10.75
N LEU A 33 -1.16 -5.08 9.50
CA LEU A 33 -1.09 -6.01 8.37
C LEU A 33 0.03 -7.04 8.53
N ALA A 34 1.06 -6.73 9.32
CA ALA A 34 2.20 -7.61 9.63
C ALA A 34 2.73 -8.34 8.37
N ALA A 35 2.91 -7.57 7.29
CA ALA A 35 3.45 -8.06 6.03
C ALA A 35 4.98 -8.11 6.13
N SER A 36 5.56 -9.30 6.08
CA SER A 36 7.00 -9.49 5.97
C SER A 36 7.45 -9.43 4.51
N PHE A 37 8.75 -9.22 4.27
CA PHE A 37 9.35 -9.41 2.96
C PHE A 37 8.95 -10.77 2.36
N GLY A 38 8.65 -10.79 1.06
CA GLY A 38 8.13 -11.97 0.36
C GLY A 38 6.62 -12.22 0.52
N SER A 39 5.91 -11.44 1.33
CA SER A 39 4.44 -11.53 1.42
C SER A 39 3.78 -11.12 0.11
N LYS A 40 2.79 -11.90 -0.35
CA LYS A 40 1.89 -11.47 -1.42
C LYS A 40 0.84 -10.52 -0.84
N ILE A 41 0.79 -9.30 -1.37
CA ILE A 41 -0.19 -8.28 -1.02
C ILE A 41 -1.04 -7.97 -2.25
N LYS A 42 -2.36 -7.92 -2.06
CA LYS A 42 -3.29 -7.43 -3.07
C LYS A 42 -3.56 -5.95 -2.81
N ILE A 43 -3.34 -5.12 -3.83
CA ILE A 43 -3.67 -3.70 -3.81
C ILE A 43 -5.08 -3.54 -4.40
N ILE A 44 -5.95 -2.83 -3.70
CA ILE A 44 -7.32 -2.54 -4.14
C ILE A 44 -7.51 -1.04 -4.06
N THR A 45 -7.81 -0.43 -5.21
CA THR A 45 -8.07 1.01 -5.32
C THR A 45 -9.46 1.23 -5.89
N GLU A 46 -10.14 2.25 -5.36
CA GLU A 46 -11.50 2.60 -5.79
C GLU A 46 -11.65 4.13 -5.75
N GLY A 47 -11.83 4.73 -6.92
CA GLY A 47 -12.05 6.18 -7.04
C GLY A 47 -11.50 6.81 -8.32
N PRO A 48 -11.51 8.15 -8.38
CA PRO A 48 -11.25 8.90 -9.62
C PRO A 48 -9.79 8.85 -10.10
N ASP A 49 -8.85 8.50 -9.22
CA ASP A 49 -7.42 8.38 -9.47
C ASP A 49 -6.90 6.97 -9.08
N GLU A 50 -7.76 5.95 -9.25
CA GLU A 50 -7.50 4.59 -8.75
C GLU A 50 -6.35 3.89 -9.46
N ALA A 51 -6.14 4.17 -10.75
CA ALA A 51 -5.08 3.58 -11.55
C ALA A 51 -3.71 4.14 -11.13
N GLU A 52 -3.62 5.46 -11.00
CA GLU A 52 -2.43 6.18 -10.54
C GLU A 52 -2.09 5.81 -9.10
N ALA A 53 -3.10 5.71 -8.24
CA ALA A 53 -2.94 5.27 -6.86
C ALA A 53 -2.37 3.85 -6.79
N ALA A 54 -2.91 2.91 -7.57
CA ALA A 54 -2.43 1.53 -7.60
C ALA A 54 -0.98 1.45 -8.09
N GLN A 55 -0.64 2.17 -9.16
CA GLN A 55 0.72 2.22 -9.71
C GLN A 55 1.71 2.81 -8.72
N ALA A 56 1.39 3.92 -8.05
CA ALA A 56 2.27 4.57 -7.09
C ALA A 56 2.56 3.67 -5.86
N ILE A 57 1.54 2.96 -5.37
CA ILE A 57 1.71 2.00 -4.28
C ILE A 57 2.53 0.80 -4.73
N ALA A 58 2.27 0.24 -5.92
CA ALA A 58 3.06 -0.86 -6.45
C ALA A 58 4.54 -0.47 -6.66
N ALA A 59 4.79 0.74 -7.16
CA ALA A 59 6.14 1.27 -7.35
C ALA A 59 6.93 1.34 -6.04
N LEU A 60 6.29 1.74 -4.93
CA LEU A 60 6.94 1.74 -3.60
C LEU A 60 7.41 0.34 -3.18
N PHE A 61 6.61 -0.70 -3.42
CA PHE A 61 7.01 -2.07 -3.11
C PHE A 61 8.15 -2.54 -4.01
N ASN A 62 8.10 -2.21 -5.30
CA ASN A 62 9.13 -2.58 -6.27
C ASN A 62 10.47 -1.85 -6.03
N SER A 63 10.43 -0.63 -5.49
CA SER A 63 11.63 0.14 -5.17
C SER A 63 12.21 -0.18 -3.78
N GLY A 64 11.65 -1.16 -3.06
CA GLY A 64 12.06 -1.46 -1.68
C GLY A 64 11.90 -0.27 -0.75
N PHE A 65 10.89 0.58 -1.00
CA PHE A 65 10.68 1.84 -0.28
C PHE A 65 11.87 2.81 -0.35
N ASN A 66 12.74 2.68 -1.35
CA ASN A 66 14.00 3.44 -1.46
C ASN A 66 14.89 3.32 -0.21
N GLU A 67 14.77 2.23 0.53
CA GLU A 67 15.68 1.90 1.62
C GLU A 67 16.89 1.19 1.00
N GLU A 68 18.11 1.52 1.44
CA GLU A 68 19.29 0.72 1.10
C GLU A 68 19.04 -0.70 1.61
N LEU A 69 18.90 -1.65 0.68
CA LEU A 69 18.90 -3.08 1.02
C LEU A 69 20.32 -3.42 1.49
N GLY A 70 20.55 -3.30 2.80
CA GLY A 70 21.79 -3.69 3.46
C GLY A 70 22.05 -5.18 3.42
#